data_AF-A0A1U7TF64-F1
#
_entry.id   AF-A0A1U7TF64-F1
#
_cell.length_a   1.000
_cell.length_b   1.000
_cell.length_c   1.000
_cell.angle_alpha   90.00
_cell.angle_beta   90.00
_cell.angle_gamma   90.00
#
_symmetry.space_group_name_H-M   'P 1'
#
loop_
_entity.id
_entity.type
_entity.pdbx_description
1 polymer ?
#
loop_
_entity_poly.entity_id
_entity_poly.type
_entity_poly.pdbx_seq_one_letter_code
_entity_poly.pdbx_strand_id
1 'polypeptide(L)'
;MVSRVQLPPEIQLAQRLAGNEQVTRDRAVRKLRKYIVARTQRPAGGFTHDELLKVWKGLFYCMWMQDKPLLQEDLGKTISQLIHAFQTTETQHLFLRTFWQTMSREWTGIDRLRLDKFYMLMRMVLNESLKVVKMHGWEERQIEQLLELLMTEILHPSSQVPHGVKSHFIEIFLEELTKVGAEELTADQNLKFIEPFCRIAAQTKDSRVLHNITRGIFETIVEQAPLAIEDLMNELEAQDEETDGDGEASEQDSDDESLEQNGSIHRAEPEAYQELSGDDRDGPGPVLQFDYEAVANRLFAVASQQSTPSLNRKRLYKVIRKLQDLAGGVFPEEEMPEEAYRNLLQGRRERKVKRRVRRSQLQRKEGKSEKEDSSPSRSSGPERKRRRGMGADPKEKQPKSRGRRGIRQRRRQPRQPTWARTKAANVQEPAKKKKRSLESGK
;
A
#
# COMPACT_ATOMS: atom_id res chain seq x y z
N MET A 1 1.24 -58.56 -9.80
CA MET A 1 0.65 -57.25 -10.19
C MET A 1 0.66 -56.36 -8.97
N VAL A 2 1.57 -55.38 -8.90
CA VAL A 2 1.57 -54.41 -7.80
C VAL A 2 0.36 -53.51 -8.03
N SER A 3 -0.65 -53.60 -7.17
CA SER A 3 -1.81 -52.72 -7.21
C SER A 3 -1.31 -51.28 -7.16
N ARG A 4 -1.53 -50.50 -8.23
CA ARG A 4 -1.21 -49.07 -8.23
C ARG A 4 -2.13 -48.42 -7.20
N VAL A 5 -1.62 -48.25 -5.99
CA VAL A 5 -2.29 -47.45 -4.95
C VAL A 5 -2.62 -46.11 -5.58
N GLN A 6 -3.92 -45.82 -5.76
CA GLN A 6 -4.34 -44.53 -6.29
C GLN A 6 -3.92 -43.46 -5.29
N LEU A 7 -2.96 -42.63 -5.69
CA LEU A 7 -2.51 -41.52 -4.85
C LEU A 7 -3.68 -40.58 -4.56
N PRO A 8 -3.76 -39.98 -3.36
CA PRO A 8 -4.73 -38.93 -3.07
C PRO A 8 -4.73 -37.83 -4.15
N PRO A 9 -5.90 -37.25 -4.49
CA PRO A 9 -6.02 -36.25 -5.55
C PRO A 9 -5.04 -35.07 -5.41
N GLU A 10 -4.73 -34.65 -4.19
CA GLU A 10 -3.82 -33.54 -3.87
C GLU A 10 -2.39 -33.88 -4.27
N ILE A 11 -1.97 -35.13 -4.05
CA ILE A 11 -0.64 -35.60 -4.43
C ILE A 11 -0.54 -35.68 -5.96
N GLN A 12 -1.58 -36.19 -6.62
CA GLN A 12 -1.61 -36.23 -8.09
C GLN A 12 -1.57 -34.82 -8.70
N LEU A 13 -2.31 -33.86 -8.11
CA LEU A 13 -2.28 -32.46 -8.52
C LEU A 13 -0.91 -31.84 -8.27
N ALA A 14 -0.33 -32.03 -7.08
CA ALA A 14 0.99 -31.51 -6.74
C ALA A 14 2.09 -32.04 -7.68
N GLN A 15 2.05 -33.32 -8.04
CA GLN A 15 2.97 -33.90 -9.02
C GLN A 15 2.85 -33.26 -10.40
N ARG A 16 1.62 -32.97 -10.86
CA ARG A 16 1.39 -32.29 -12.16
C ARG A 16 1.80 -30.83 -12.13
N LEU A 17 1.59 -30.13 -11.01
CA LEU A 17 2.05 -28.76 -10.79
C LEU A 17 3.57 -28.65 -10.80
N ALA A 18 4.27 -29.68 -10.30
CA ALA A 18 5.73 -29.79 -10.34
C ALA A 18 6.26 -30.45 -11.63
N GLY A 19 5.43 -30.62 -12.65
CA GLY A 19 5.82 -31.26 -13.91
C GLY A 19 6.75 -30.39 -14.76
N ASN A 20 7.60 -31.03 -15.56
CA ASN A 20 8.60 -30.33 -16.40
C ASN A 20 7.95 -29.53 -17.55
N GLU A 21 6.86 -30.04 -18.12
CA GLU A 21 6.17 -29.40 -19.24
C GLU A 21 5.27 -28.26 -18.78
N GLN A 22 5.45 -27.07 -19.35
CA GLN A 22 4.63 -25.89 -19.04
C GLN A 22 3.13 -26.16 -19.25
N VAL A 23 2.75 -26.77 -20.39
CA VAL A 23 1.35 -27.08 -20.71
C VAL A 23 0.71 -27.97 -19.63
N THR A 24 1.48 -28.91 -19.08
CA THR A 24 1.01 -29.79 -18.00
C THR A 24 0.77 -29.01 -16.72
N ARG A 25 1.68 -28.09 -16.35
CA ARG A 25 1.52 -27.21 -15.18
C ARG A 25 0.33 -26.27 -15.33
N ASP A 26 0.17 -25.62 -16.48
CA ASP A 26 -0.92 -24.67 -16.75
C ASP A 26 -2.30 -25.35 -16.69
N ARG A 27 -2.40 -26.59 -17.19
CA ARG A 27 -3.60 -27.40 -17.04
C ARG A 27 -3.83 -27.80 -15.59
N ALA A 28 -2.78 -28.10 -14.83
CA ALA A 28 -2.88 -28.46 -13.43
C ALA A 28 -3.36 -27.29 -12.55
N VAL A 29 -2.86 -26.06 -12.78
CA VAL A 29 -3.33 -24.85 -12.07
C VAL A 29 -4.81 -24.60 -12.32
N ARG A 30 -5.26 -24.66 -13.59
CA ARG A 30 -6.70 -24.52 -13.93
C ARG A 30 -7.55 -25.62 -13.29
N LYS A 31 -7.06 -26.86 -13.26
CA LYS A 31 -7.75 -27.98 -12.60
C LYS A 31 -7.81 -27.78 -11.08
N LEU A 32 -6.74 -27.26 -10.47
CA LEU A 32 -6.68 -26.99 -9.04
C LEU A 32 -7.75 -25.98 -8.63
N ARG A 33 -7.91 -24.88 -9.38
CA ARG A 33 -8.96 -23.88 -9.07
C ARG A 33 -10.36 -24.53 -9.04
N LYS A 34 -10.71 -25.29 -10.07
CA LYS A 34 -11.99 -26.03 -10.12
C LYS A 34 -12.12 -27.03 -8.96
N TYR A 35 -11.02 -27.69 -8.61
CA TYR A 35 -11.00 -28.65 -7.52
C TYR A 35 -11.24 -28.00 -6.16
N ILE A 36 -10.61 -26.84 -5.89
CA ILE A 36 -10.82 -26.07 -4.66
C ILE A 36 -12.29 -25.68 -4.51
N VAL A 37 -12.89 -25.09 -5.56
CA VAL A 37 -14.30 -24.70 -5.56
C VAL A 37 -15.19 -25.91 -5.24
N ALA A 38 -15.05 -27.01 -5.98
CA ALA A 38 -15.89 -28.19 -5.80
C ALA A 38 -15.77 -28.82 -4.40
N ARG A 39 -14.57 -28.77 -3.79
CA ARG A 39 -14.32 -29.38 -2.49
C ARG A 39 -14.78 -28.51 -1.31
N THR A 40 -14.77 -27.20 -1.47
CA THR A 40 -15.11 -26.23 -0.42
C THR A 40 -16.58 -25.80 -0.46
N GLN A 41 -17.30 -26.07 -1.55
CA GLN A 41 -18.75 -25.85 -1.64
C GLN A 41 -19.59 -26.72 -0.70
N ARG A 42 -19.07 -27.88 -0.26
CA ARG A 42 -19.81 -28.77 0.64
C ARG A 42 -19.66 -28.29 2.08
N PRO A 43 -20.72 -28.23 2.90
CA PRO A 43 -20.63 -27.79 4.30
C PRO A 43 -19.69 -28.64 5.18
N ALA A 44 -19.61 -29.94 4.92
CA ALA A 44 -18.65 -30.86 5.55
C ALA A 44 -17.37 -31.06 4.72
N GLY A 45 -17.22 -30.29 3.63
CA GLY A 45 -16.07 -30.31 2.75
C GLY A 45 -14.99 -29.34 3.21
N GLY A 46 -13.83 -29.44 2.58
CA GLY A 46 -12.67 -28.63 2.94
C GLY A 46 -11.38 -29.40 2.73
N PHE A 47 -10.29 -28.78 3.14
CA PHE A 47 -8.98 -29.40 3.11
C PHE A 47 -8.47 -29.56 4.53
N THR A 48 -7.76 -30.66 4.76
CA THR A 48 -6.91 -30.78 5.93
C THR A 48 -5.64 -29.95 5.75
N HIS A 49 -4.97 -29.66 6.87
CA HIS A 49 -3.71 -28.93 6.88
C HIS A 49 -2.63 -29.61 6.03
N ASP A 50 -2.44 -30.93 6.19
CA ASP A 50 -1.47 -31.73 5.43
C ASP A 50 -1.76 -31.78 3.92
N GLU A 51 -3.04 -31.79 3.54
CA GLU A 51 -3.45 -31.75 2.14
C GLU A 51 -3.05 -30.44 1.48
N LEU A 52 -3.29 -29.30 2.15
CA LEU A 52 -2.88 -28.00 1.61
C LEU A 52 -1.37 -27.80 1.61
N LEU A 53 -0.63 -28.36 2.56
CA LEU A 53 0.84 -28.39 2.50
C LEU A 53 1.36 -29.14 1.27
N LYS A 54 0.70 -30.23 0.87
CA LYS A 54 1.05 -30.97 -0.37
C LYS A 54 0.74 -30.15 -1.62
N VAL A 55 -0.42 -29.50 -1.64
CA VAL A 55 -0.82 -28.59 -2.73
C VAL A 55 0.18 -27.44 -2.86
N TRP A 56 0.52 -26.77 -1.76
CA TRP A 56 1.47 -25.67 -1.75
C TRP A 56 2.88 -26.09 -2.15
N LYS A 57 3.32 -27.30 -1.79
CA LYS A 57 4.58 -27.85 -2.32
C LYS A 57 4.54 -27.95 -3.85
N GLY A 58 3.42 -28.40 -4.41
CA GLY A 58 3.21 -28.41 -5.86
C GLY A 58 3.25 -27.02 -6.49
N LEU A 59 2.54 -26.05 -5.89
CA LEU A 59 2.51 -24.65 -6.35
C LEU A 59 3.89 -23.98 -6.26
N PHE A 60 4.64 -24.25 -5.19
CA PHE A 60 6.01 -23.76 -5.00
C PHE A 60 6.90 -24.22 -6.15
N TYR A 61 6.88 -25.51 -6.51
CA TYR A 61 7.67 -26.00 -7.64
C TYR A 61 7.11 -25.57 -9.00
N CYS A 62 5.80 -25.32 -9.10
CA CYS A 62 5.23 -24.71 -10.30
C CYS A 62 5.85 -23.33 -10.56
N MET A 63 5.94 -22.49 -9.52
CA MET A 63 6.60 -21.19 -9.56
C MET A 63 8.11 -21.34 -9.78
N TRP A 64 8.75 -22.32 -9.12
CA TRP A 64 10.18 -22.62 -9.27
C TRP A 64 10.58 -22.87 -10.73
N MET A 65 9.76 -23.60 -11.49
CA MET A 65 10.03 -23.98 -12.89
C MET A 65 9.68 -22.88 -13.91
N GLN A 66 9.15 -21.73 -13.47
CA GLN A 66 8.86 -20.61 -14.37
C GLN A 66 10.05 -19.64 -14.42
N ASP A 67 10.69 -19.55 -15.57
CA ASP A 67 11.91 -18.75 -15.77
C ASP A 67 11.67 -17.45 -16.53
N LYS A 68 10.54 -17.32 -17.24
CA LYS A 68 10.23 -16.12 -18.01
C LYS A 68 9.56 -15.04 -17.12
N PRO A 69 10.13 -13.83 -16.99
CA PRO A 69 9.65 -12.81 -16.03
C PRO A 69 8.14 -12.51 -16.12
N LEU A 70 7.61 -12.20 -17.31
CA LEU A 70 6.18 -11.91 -17.48
C LEU A 70 5.30 -13.11 -17.08
N LEU A 71 5.75 -14.33 -17.40
CA LEU A 71 5.01 -15.53 -17.00
C LEU A 71 5.14 -15.84 -15.50
N GLN A 72 6.21 -15.39 -14.83
CA GLN A 72 6.32 -15.48 -13.37
C GLN A 72 5.27 -14.58 -12.72
N GLU A 73 5.09 -13.37 -13.24
CA GLU A 73 4.08 -12.42 -12.76
C GLU A 73 2.66 -12.96 -12.96
N ASP A 74 2.33 -13.40 -14.18
CA ASP A 74 1.03 -14.01 -14.49
C ASP A 74 0.73 -15.24 -13.63
N LEU A 75 1.74 -16.10 -13.45
CA LEU A 75 1.60 -17.29 -12.61
C LEU A 75 1.44 -16.90 -11.14
N GLY A 76 2.21 -15.93 -10.65
CA GLY A 76 2.09 -15.40 -9.29
C GLY A 76 0.69 -14.87 -9.00
N LYS A 77 0.15 -14.04 -9.91
CA LYS A 77 -1.22 -13.51 -9.86
C LYS A 77 -2.25 -14.64 -9.86
N THR A 78 -2.07 -15.63 -10.73
CA THR A 78 -2.97 -16.79 -10.81
C THR A 78 -2.97 -17.60 -9.52
N ILE A 79 -1.80 -17.83 -8.91
CA ILE A 79 -1.64 -18.59 -7.67
C ILE A 79 -2.23 -17.83 -6.47
N SER A 80 -1.93 -16.53 -6.32
CA SER A 80 -2.43 -15.74 -5.19
C SER A 80 -3.96 -15.65 -5.21
N GLN A 81 -4.57 -15.49 -6.39
CA GLN A 81 -6.02 -15.44 -6.56
C GLN A 81 -6.76 -16.76 -6.27
N LEU A 82 -6.04 -17.88 -6.03
CA LEU A 82 -6.68 -19.12 -5.61
C LEU A 82 -7.37 -19.00 -4.25
N ILE A 83 -6.97 -18.03 -3.41
CA ILE A 83 -7.65 -17.77 -2.13
C ILE A 83 -9.14 -17.46 -2.32
N HIS A 84 -9.52 -16.80 -3.42
CA HIS A 84 -10.91 -16.46 -3.77
C HIS A 84 -11.72 -17.65 -4.29
N ALA A 85 -11.11 -18.80 -4.52
CA ALA A 85 -11.82 -20.01 -4.92
C ALA A 85 -12.42 -20.77 -3.72
N PHE A 86 -11.93 -20.49 -2.51
CA PHE A 86 -12.41 -21.09 -1.26
C PHE A 86 -13.71 -20.41 -0.82
N GLN A 87 -14.69 -21.21 -0.39
CA GLN A 87 -16.04 -20.73 -0.05
C GLN A 87 -16.20 -20.27 1.41
N THR A 88 -15.22 -20.56 2.28
CA THR A 88 -15.29 -20.21 3.71
C THR A 88 -14.02 -19.51 4.17
N THR A 89 -14.15 -18.57 5.09
CA THR A 89 -13.02 -17.87 5.75
C THR A 89 -12.03 -18.85 6.37
N GLU A 90 -12.52 -19.91 7.00
CA GLU A 90 -11.67 -20.93 7.65
C GLU A 90 -10.75 -21.63 6.66
N THR A 91 -11.26 -21.97 5.47
CA THR A 91 -10.46 -22.64 4.43
C THR A 91 -9.54 -21.67 3.70
N GLN A 92 -9.93 -20.39 3.55
CA GLN A 92 -9.05 -19.31 3.10
C GLN A 92 -7.88 -19.10 4.07
N HIS A 93 -8.15 -19.04 5.37
CA HIS A 93 -7.12 -18.94 6.40
C HIS A 93 -6.22 -20.16 6.43
N LEU A 94 -6.76 -21.38 6.27
CA LEU A 94 -5.92 -22.58 6.20
C LEU A 94 -4.99 -22.56 4.97
N PHE A 95 -5.48 -22.08 3.82
CA PHE A 95 -4.67 -21.88 2.62
C PHE A 95 -3.55 -20.86 2.85
N LEU A 96 -3.85 -19.72 3.47
CA LEU A 96 -2.86 -18.69 3.79
C LEU A 96 -1.84 -19.15 4.84
N ARG A 97 -2.30 -19.86 5.88
CA ARG A 97 -1.43 -20.45 6.91
C ARG A 97 -0.40 -21.41 6.28
N THR A 98 -0.88 -22.35 5.47
CA THR A 98 -0.03 -23.35 4.83
C THR A 98 0.90 -22.74 3.77
N PHE A 99 0.55 -21.60 3.17
CA PHE A 99 1.46 -20.80 2.34
C PHE A 99 2.69 -20.33 3.12
N TRP A 100 2.49 -19.61 4.23
CA TRP A 100 3.59 -19.05 5.02
C TRP A 100 4.47 -20.13 5.62
N GLN A 101 3.89 -21.26 6.02
CA GLN A 101 4.64 -22.43 6.47
C GLN A 101 5.49 -23.05 5.36
N THR A 102 4.95 -23.15 4.14
CA THR A 102 5.68 -23.64 2.98
C THR A 102 6.83 -22.69 2.62
N MET A 103 6.56 -21.39 2.55
CA MET A 103 7.58 -20.38 2.28
C MET A 103 8.70 -20.42 3.32
N SER A 104 8.35 -20.52 4.60
CA SER A 104 9.33 -20.58 5.69
C SER A 104 10.19 -21.83 5.65
N ARG A 105 9.61 -22.99 5.31
CA ARG A 105 10.33 -24.26 5.19
C ARG A 105 11.31 -24.27 4.01
N GLU A 106 10.87 -23.78 2.86
CA GLU A 106 11.66 -23.88 1.61
C GLU A 106 12.64 -22.71 1.42
N TRP A 107 12.50 -21.62 2.20
CA TRP A 107 13.23 -20.36 1.99
C TRP A 107 14.74 -20.52 1.84
N THR A 108 15.35 -21.32 2.72
CA THR A 108 16.81 -21.53 2.73
C THR A 108 17.31 -22.34 1.54
N GLY A 109 16.41 -23.06 0.85
CA GLY A 109 16.71 -23.81 -0.36
C GLY A 109 16.60 -22.98 -1.65
N ILE A 110 16.07 -21.75 -1.59
CA ILE A 110 15.94 -20.88 -2.77
C ILE A 110 17.29 -20.23 -3.06
N ASP A 111 17.81 -20.43 -4.28
CA ASP A 111 19.01 -19.77 -4.74
C ASP A 111 18.76 -18.30 -5.15
N ARG A 112 19.84 -17.52 -5.21
CA ARG A 112 19.78 -16.07 -5.46
C ARG A 112 19.06 -15.71 -6.77
N LEU A 113 19.13 -16.54 -7.81
CA LEU A 113 18.54 -16.24 -9.12
C LEU A 113 17.02 -16.42 -9.12
N ARG A 114 16.46 -17.14 -8.14
CA ARG A 114 15.03 -17.41 -8.00
C ARG A 114 14.35 -16.59 -6.92
N LEU A 115 15.11 -15.86 -6.10
CA LEU A 115 14.61 -15.17 -4.92
C LEU A 115 13.52 -14.15 -5.26
N ASP A 116 13.72 -13.34 -6.31
CA ASP A 116 12.86 -12.20 -6.65
C ASP A 116 11.42 -12.61 -6.95
N LYS A 117 11.22 -13.72 -7.68
CA LYS A 117 9.86 -14.21 -7.98
C LYS A 117 9.13 -14.73 -6.74
N PHE A 118 9.86 -15.24 -5.74
CA PHE A 118 9.25 -15.66 -4.48
C PHE A 118 8.96 -14.46 -3.56
N TYR A 119 9.77 -13.40 -3.61
CA TYR A 119 9.41 -12.11 -3.00
C TYR A 119 8.14 -11.52 -3.61
N MET A 120 8.04 -11.52 -4.94
CA MET A 120 6.84 -11.11 -5.67
C MET A 120 5.63 -11.97 -5.28
N LEU A 121 5.77 -13.30 -5.21
CA LEU A 121 4.68 -14.18 -4.80
C LEU A 121 4.18 -13.87 -3.38
N MET A 122 5.08 -13.66 -2.41
CA MET A 122 4.68 -13.26 -1.05
C MET A 122 3.90 -11.93 -1.04
N ARG A 123 4.33 -10.98 -1.87
CA ARG A 123 3.64 -9.70 -2.06
C ARG A 123 2.22 -9.89 -2.60
N MET A 124 2.07 -10.67 -3.67
CA MET A 124 0.76 -10.95 -4.27
C MET A 124 -0.17 -11.73 -3.34
N VAL A 125 0.36 -12.70 -2.58
CA VAL A 125 -0.46 -13.46 -1.62
C VAL A 125 -0.94 -12.58 -0.47
N LEU A 126 -0.08 -11.70 0.06
CA LEU A 126 -0.49 -10.73 1.07
C LEU A 126 -1.56 -9.77 0.52
N ASN A 127 -1.36 -9.25 -0.69
CA ASN A 127 -2.32 -8.37 -1.36
C ASN A 127 -3.70 -9.03 -1.53
N GLU A 128 -3.74 -10.26 -2.04
CA GLU A 128 -5.00 -11.00 -2.21
C GLU A 128 -5.65 -11.36 -0.86
N SER A 129 -4.86 -11.62 0.20
CA SER A 129 -5.44 -11.82 1.54
C SER A 129 -6.08 -10.56 2.12
N LEU A 130 -5.51 -9.38 1.85
CA LEU A 130 -6.10 -8.10 2.25
C LEU A 130 -7.37 -7.82 1.45
N LYS A 131 -7.40 -8.15 0.15
CA LYS A 131 -8.61 -8.05 -0.68
C LYS A 131 -9.75 -8.93 -0.16
N VAL A 132 -9.46 -10.11 0.39
CA VAL A 132 -10.50 -10.94 1.04
C VAL A 132 -11.13 -10.17 2.21
N VAL A 133 -10.33 -9.54 3.08
CA VAL A 133 -10.86 -8.74 4.20
C VAL A 133 -11.66 -7.53 3.70
N LYS A 134 -11.18 -6.87 2.63
CA LYS A 134 -11.91 -5.79 1.95
C LYS A 134 -13.28 -6.24 1.44
N MET A 135 -13.37 -7.41 0.79
CA MET A 135 -14.64 -7.97 0.31
C MET A 135 -15.64 -8.25 1.43
N HIS A 136 -15.15 -8.45 2.65
CA HIS A 136 -15.96 -8.55 3.87
C HIS A 136 -16.12 -7.21 4.59
N GLY A 137 -15.98 -6.08 3.87
CA GLY A 137 -16.25 -4.74 4.40
C GLY A 137 -15.34 -4.31 5.55
N TRP A 138 -14.12 -4.84 5.63
CA TRP A 138 -13.19 -4.53 6.71
C TRP A 138 -13.73 -4.86 8.11
N GLU A 139 -14.57 -5.91 8.21
CA GLU A 139 -15.07 -6.41 9.49
C GLU A 139 -13.94 -6.67 10.49
N GLU A 140 -14.09 -6.15 11.71
CA GLU A 140 -13.06 -6.22 12.75
C GLU A 140 -12.63 -7.66 13.05
N ARG A 141 -13.58 -8.59 13.12
CA ARG A 141 -13.28 -10.02 13.33
C ARG A 141 -12.38 -10.59 12.23
N GLN A 142 -12.59 -10.19 10.98
CA GLN A 142 -11.79 -10.66 9.85
C GLN A 142 -10.37 -10.08 9.90
N ILE A 143 -10.26 -8.79 10.24
CA ILE A 143 -8.96 -8.13 10.47
C ILE A 143 -8.18 -8.85 11.57
N GLU A 144 -8.81 -9.09 12.73
CA GLU A 144 -8.18 -9.75 13.88
C GLU A 144 -7.71 -11.16 13.53
N GLN A 145 -8.55 -11.97 12.88
CA GLN A 145 -8.19 -13.33 12.49
C GLN A 145 -7.04 -13.37 11.47
N LEU A 146 -7.03 -12.47 10.49
CA LEU A 146 -5.93 -12.35 9.53
C LEU A 146 -4.63 -11.96 10.25
N LEU A 147 -4.68 -10.94 11.11
CA LEU A 147 -3.50 -10.45 11.84
C LEU A 147 -2.97 -11.53 12.78
N GLU A 148 -3.83 -12.21 13.54
CA GLU A 148 -3.42 -13.31 14.42
C GLU A 148 -2.69 -14.40 13.62
N LEU A 149 -3.22 -14.78 12.46
CA LEU A 149 -2.58 -15.75 11.56
C LEU A 149 -1.20 -15.25 11.11
N LEU A 150 -1.11 -14.05 10.53
CA LEU A 150 0.15 -13.52 9.99
C LEU A 150 1.21 -13.36 11.09
N MET A 151 0.84 -12.87 12.26
CA MET A 151 1.76 -12.71 13.37
C MET A 151 2.24 -14.06 13.91
N THR A 152 1.35 -15.04 14.03
CA THR A 152 1.67 -16.38 14.52
C THR A 152 2.62 -17.11 13.57
N GLU A 153 2.34 -17.08 12.27
CA GLU A 153 3.12 -17.84 11.29
C GLU A 153 4.46 -17.16 10.97
N ILE A 154 4.56 -15.83 11.02
CA ILE A 154 5.74 -15.10 10.52
C ILE A 154 6.57 -14.49 11.65
N LEU A 155 5.94 -13.73 12.56
CA LEU A 155 6.65 -12.86 13.52
C LEU A 155 6.63 -13.37 14.97
N HIS A 156 6.08 -14.55 15.21
CA HIS A 156 6.07 -15.12 16.56
C HIS A 156 7.50 -15.25 17.13
N PRO A 157 7.77 -14.86 18.39
CA PRO A 157 9.13 -14.82 18.95
C PRO A 157 9.86 -16.16 18.92
N SER A 158 9.13 -17.27 19.09
CA SER A 158 9.68 -18.64 19.05
C SER A 158 9.75 -19.22 17.64
N SER A 159 9.37 -18.46 16.61
CA SER A 159 9.29 -18.95 15.24
C SER A 159 10.68 -19.07 14.60
N GLN A 160 10.92 -20.24 14.00
CA GLN A 160 12.12 -20.56 13.21
C GLN A 160 12.05 -20.02 11.77
N VAL A 161 11.10 -19.12 11.48
CA VAL A 161 10.99 -18.47 10.17
C VAL A 161 12.31 -17.74 9.84
N PRO A 162 12.90 -17.97 8.66
CA PRO A 162 14.13 -17.30 8.22
C PRO A 162 13.99 -15.77 8.18
N HIS A 163 15.06 -15.06 8.53
CA HIS A 163 15.04 -13.59 8.57
C HIS A 163 14.62 -12.93 7.25
N GLY A 164 14.94 -13.52 6.09
CA GLY A 164 14.54 -12.97 4.80
C GLY A 164 13.03 -12.87 4.65
N VAL A 165 12.29 -13.90 5.10
CA VAL A 165 10.82 -13.90 5.12
C VAL A 165 10.28 -12.85 6.08
N LYS A 166 10.80 -12.81 7.32
CA LYS A 166 10.38 -11.81 8.33
C LYS A 166 10.60 -10.38 7.84
N SER A 167 11.78 -10.11 7.28
CA SER A 167 12.17 -8.77 6.81
C SER A 167 11.29 -8.33 5.66
N HIS A 168 11.17 -9.17 4.62
CA HIS A 168 10.32 -8.86 3.47
C HIS A 168 8.87 -8.65 3.86
N PHE A 169 8.29 -9.53 4.71
CA PHE A 169 6.92 -9.35 5.19
C PHE A 169 6.70 -7.99 5.84
N ILE A 170 7.61 -7.56 6.73
CA ILE A 170 7.51 -6.25 7.40
C ILE A 170 7.63 -5.12 6.38
N GLU A 171 8.58 -5.21 5.44
CA GLU A 171 8.82 -4.19 4.41
C GLU A 171 7.61 -3.98 3.50
N ILE A 172 6.93 -5.06 3.09
CA ILE A 172 5.80 -4.96 2.16
C ILE A 172 4.46 -4.70 2.87
N PHE A 173 4.36 -4.84 4.18
CA PHE A 173 3.08 -4.89 4.88
C PHE A 173 2.24 -3.63 4.68
N LEU A 174 2.81 -2.46 4.99
CA LEU A 174 2.10 -1.19 4.80
C LEU A 174 1.90 -0.86 3.32
N GLU A 175 2.83 -1.22 2.44
CA GLU A 175 2.69 -0.99 1.01
C GLU A 175 1.49 -1.73 0.43
N GLU A 176 1.31 -3.02 0.78
CA GLU A 176 0.17 -3.81 0.31
C GLU A 176 -1.14 -3.41 0.98
N LEU A 177 -1.11 -3.02 2.25
CA LEU A 177 -2.28 -2.46 2.94
C LEU A 177 -2.74 -1.16 2.27
N THR A 178 -1.81 -0.27 1.95
CA THR A 178 -2.09 1.00 1.25
C THR A 178 -2.75 0.75 -0.10
N LYS A 179 -2.21 -0.17 -0.90
CA LYS A 179 -2.77 -0.50 -2.24
C LYS A 179 -4.21 -1.00 -2.20
N VAL A 180 -4.62 -1.69 -1.13
CA VAL A 180 -5.95 -2.31 -1.04
C VAL A 180 -6.94 -1.42 -0.29
N GLY A 181 -6.49 -0.73 0.75
CA GLY A 181 -7.36 -0.09 1.73
C GLY A 181 -7.21 1.41 1.92
N ALA A 182 -6.26 2.10 1.27
CA ALA A 182 -6.06 3.53 1.51
C ALA A 182 -7.29 4.42 1.21
N GLU A 183 -8.15 4.01 0.29
CA GLU A 183 -9.38 4.75 -0.05
C GLU A 183 -10.56 4.46 0.91
N GLU A 184 -10.50 3.39 1.73
CA GLU A 184 -11.65 2.89 2.51
C GLU A 184 -11.39 2.78 4.02
N LEU A 185 -10.13 2.59 4.42
CA LEU A 185 -9.78 2.34 5.82
C LEU A 185 -9.77 3.62 6.63
N THR A 186 -10.50 3.59 7.74
CA THR A 186 -10.46 4.63 8.76
C THR A 186 -9.11 4.63 9.51
N ALA A 187 -8.78 5.76 10.13
CA ALA A 187 -7.61 5.88 11.00
C ALA A 187 -7.58 4.83 12.14
N ASP A 188 -8.75 4.53 12.71
CA ASP A 188 -8.90 3.52 13.77
C ASP A 188 -8.62 2.10 13.26
N GLN A 189 -9.12 1.75 12.06
CA GLN A 189 -8.82 0.47 11.45
C GLN A 189 -7.34 0.36 11.09
N ASN A 190 -6.72 1.42 10.58
CA ASN A 190 -5.29 1.47 10.30
C ASN A 190 -4.46 1.25 11.58
N LEU A 191 -4.87 1.83 12.71
CA LEU A 191 -4.28 1.56 14.01
C LEU A 191 -4.37 0.06 14.39
N LYS A 192 -5.51 -0.59 14.14
CA LYS A 192 -5.68 -2.04 14.39
C LYS A 192 -4.70 -2.88 13.55
N PHE A 193 -4.42 -2.52 12.30
CA PHE A 193 -3.46 -3.23 11.46
C PHE A 193 -2.01 -3.13 11.97
N ILE A 194 -1.62 -1.99 12.54
CA ILE A 194 -0.25 -1.79 13.05
C ILE A 194 -0.07 -2.22 14.50
N GLU A 195 -1.17 -2.41 15.23
CA GLU A 195 -1.18 -2.75 16.65
C GLU A 195 -0.31 -3.99 17.02
N PRO A 196 -0.32 -5.10 16.26
CA PRO A 196 0.56 -6.21 16.57
C PRO A 196 2.06 -5.85 16.45
N PHE A 197 2.42 -4.96 15.53
CA PHE A 197 3.79 -4.49 15.37
C PHE A 197 4.23 -3.63 16.55
N CYS A 198 3.33 -2.86 17.16
CA CYS A 198 3.60 -2.13 18.41
C CYS A 198 4.02 -3.10 19.52
N ARG A 199 3.27 -4.18 19.72
CA ARG A 199 3.56 -5.21 20.74
C ARG A 199 4.87 -5.93 20.46
N ILE A 200 5.08 -6.37 19.21
CA ILE A 200 6.28 -7.11 18.82
C ILE A 200 7.53 -6.24 18.94
N ALA A 201 7.50 -4.99 18.49
CA ALA A 201 8.63 -4.07 18.62
C ALA A 201 9.00 -3.80 20.08
N ALA A 202 8.01 -3.71 20.97
CA ALA A 202 8.28 -3.54 22.40
C ALA A 202 8.97 -4.76 23.01
N GLN A 203 8.63 -5.99 22.60
CA GLN A 203 9.04 -7.20 23.30
C GLN A 203 10.17 -8.00 22.62
N THR A 204 10.41 -7.79 21.31
CA THR A 204 11.36 -8.61 20.55
C THR A 204 12.79 -8.49 21.07
N LYS A 205 13.49 -9.62 21.13
CA LYS A 205 14.93 -9.70 21.42
C LYS A 205 15.79 -9.58 20.16
N ASP A 206 15.17 -9.71 19.00
CA ASP A 206 15.84 -9.62 17.71
C ASP A 206 15.93 -8.17 17.24
N SER A 207 17.15 -7.63 17.27
CA SER A 207 17.46 -6.26 16.84
C SER A 207 17.12 -6.00 15.37
N ARG A 208 17.15 -7.04 14.51
CA ARG A 208 16.80 -6.92 13.08
C ARG A 208 15.30 -6.74 12.91
N VAL A 209 14.50 -7.59 13.57
CA VAL A 209 13.03 -7.42 13.58
C VAL A 209 12.65 -6.06 14.14
N LEU A 210 13.25 -5.64 15.26
CA LEU A 210 13.00 -4.30 15.80
C LEU A 210 13.35 -3.20 14.80
N HIS A 211 14.52 -3.29 14.14
CA HIS A 211 14.93 -2.31 13.13
C HIS A 211 13.94 -2.26 11.96
N ASN A 212 13.57 -3.42 11.42
CA ASN A 212 12.67 -3.52 10.27
C ASN A 212 11.28 -2.99 10.61
N ILE A 213 10.74 -3.28 11.80
CA ILE A 213 9.44 -2.73 12.23
C ILE A 213 9.54 -1.21 12.42
N THR A 214 10.60 -0.74 13.08
CA THR A 214 10.80 0.71 13.29
C THR A 214 10.83 1.44 11.96
N ARG A 215 11.58 0.92 11.00
CA ARG A 215 11.77 1.54 9.68
C ARG A 215 10.57 1.35 8.75
N GLY A 216 10.21 0.10 8.48
CA GLY A 216 9.20 -0.25 7.47
C GLY A 216 7.75 -0.05 7.90
N ILE A 217 7.50 0.14 9.21
CA ILE A 217 6.16 0.46 9.72
C ILE A 217 6.14 1.89 10.23
N PHE A 218 6.83 2.17 11.34
CA PHE A 218 6.60 3.44 12.05
C PHE A 218 7.25 4.66 11.39
N GLU A 219 8.48 4.54 10.89
CA GLU A 219 9.12 5.63 10.15
C GLU A 219 8.42 5.87 8.81
N THR A 220 7.95 4.82 8.13
CA THR A 220 7.10 4.95 6.93
C THR A 220 5.82 5.74 7.20
N ILE A 221 5.12 5.51 8.32
CA ILE A 221 3.94 6.31 8.71
C ILE A 221 4.30 7.80 8.89
N VAL A 222 5.44 8.07 9.54
CA VAL A 222 5.92 9.45 9.74
C VAL A 222 6.30 10.11 8.40
N GLU A 223 6.97 9.39 7.51
CA GLU A 223 7.40 9.88 6.19
C GLU A 223 6.21 10.16 5.26
N GLN A 224 5.14 9.38 5.36
CA GLN A 224 3.93 9.53 4.55
C GLN A 224 2.95 10.60 5.11
N ALA A 225 3.16 11.07 6.34
CA ALA A 225 2.24 12.01 7.00
C ALA A 225 1.96 13.30 6.21
N PRO A 226 2.96 13.95 5.57
CA PRO A 226 2.69 15.15 4.76
C PRO A 226 1.75 14.89 3.58
N LEU A 227 1.80 13.69 2.98
CA LEU A 227 0.91 13.31 1.88
C LEU A 227 -0.50 13.02 2.40
N ALA A 228 -0.60 12.34 3.53
CA ALA A 228 -1.88 12.00 4.15
C ALA A 228 -2.68 13.25 4.53
N ILE A 229 -2.01 14.26 5.06
CA ILE A 229 -2.63 15.54 5.41
C ILE A 229 -3.02 16.33 4.17
N GLU A 230 -2.19 16.32 3.11
CA GLU A 230 -2.57 16.95 1.83
C GLU A 230 -3.82 16.29 1.24
N ASP A 231 -3.92 14.96 1.31
CA ASP A 231 -5.10 14.21 0.85
C ASP A 231 -6.35 14.64 1.62
N LEU A 232 -6.27 14.68 2.96
CA LEU A 232 -7.37 15.13 3.82
C LEU A 232 -7.78 16.59 3.54
N MET A 233 -6.82 17.50 3.38
CA MET A 233 -7.11 18.90 3.04
C MET A 233 -7.82 19.03 1.69
N ASN A 234 -7.40 18.24 0.68
CA ASN A 234 -8.05 18.25 -0.63
C ASN A 234 -9.48 17.68 -0.59
N GLU A 235 -9.73 16.70 0.26
CA GLU A 235 -11.07 16.13 0.46
C GLU A 235 -12.02 17.14 1.12
N LEU A 236 -11.55 17.86 2.14
CA LEU A 236 -12.32 18.93 2.78
C LEU A 236 -12.63 20.07 1.81
N GLU A 237 -11.64 20.54 1.05
CA GLU A 237 -11.85 21.57 0.00
C GLU A 237 -12.88 21.13 -1.06
N ALA A 238 -12.93 19.85 -1.41
CA ALA A 238 -13.89 19.33 -2.37
C ALA A 238 -15.32 19.27 -1.82
N GLN A 239 -15.49 18.99 -0.52
CA GLN A 239 -16.79 19.00 0.15
C GLN A 239 -17.37 20.42 0.29
N ASP A 240 -16.51 21.41 0.53
CA ASP A 240 -16.90 22.82 0.59
C ASP A 240 -17.37 23.35 -0.80
N GLU A 241 -16.71 22.95 -1.90
CA GLU A 241 -17.14 23.31 -3.27
C GLU A 241 -18.51 22.71 -3.67
N GLU A 242 -18.92 21.59 -3.08
CA GLU A 242 -20.22 20.94 -3.36
C GLU A 242 -21.37 21.56 -2.56
N THR A 243 -21.09 22.17 -1.41
CA THR A 243 -22.12 22.79 -0.55
C THR A 243 -22.46 24.23 -0.92
N ASP A 244 -21.55 24.96 -1.57
CA ASP A 244 -21.79 26.31 -2.10
C ASP A 244 -22.49 26.32 -3.48
N GLY A 245 -22.77 25.15 -4.07
CA GLY A 245 -23.38 24.99 -5.40
C GLY A 245 -24.91 24.91 -5.42
N ASP A 246 -25.58 24.74 -4.27
CA ASP A 246 -27.03 24.52 -4.18
C ASP A 246 -27.85 25.79 -3.86
N GLY A 247 -27.22 26.96 -3.95
CA GLY A 247 -27.85 28.25 -3.72
C GLY A 247 -28.25 28.97 -5.00
N GLU A 248 -29.21 28.42 -5.77
CA GLU A 248 -30.23 29.14 -6.58
C GLU A 248 -30.78 28.25 -7.71
N ALA A 249 -31.91 27.58 -7.43
CA ALA A 249 -33.06 27.50 -8.35
C ALA A 249 -34.20 26.70 -7.70
N SER A 250 -34.97 27.35 -6.83
CA SER A 250 -36.35 26.94 -6.60
C SER A 250 -37.24 27.64 -7.62
N GLU A 251 -37.96 26.90 -8.46
CA GLU A 251 -39.40 27.05 -8.71
C GLU A 251 -39.92 25.98 -9.69
N GLN A 252 -40.76 25.10 -9.14
CA GLN A 252 -42.02 24.53 -9.66
C GLN A 252 -42.07 24.04 -11.12
N ASP A 253 -42.36 22.75 -11.32
CA ASP A 253 -43.77 22.34 -11.53
C ASP A 253 -43.99 20.84 -11.28
N SER A 254 -45.15 20.55 -10.72
CA SER A 254 -45.73 19.23 -10.43
C SER A 254 -46.45 18.64 -11.65
N ASP A 255 -46.49 17.30 -11.74
CA ASP A 255 -47.51 16.42 -12.37
C ASP A 255 -46.78 15.16 -12.91
N ASP A 256 -47.25 13.92 -12.91
CA ASP A 256 -48.31 13.14 -12.28
C ASP A 256 -47.96 11.66 -12.63
N GLU A 257 -48.55 10.72 -11.92
CA GLU A 257 -48.27 9.28 -11.83
C GLU A 257 -48.22 8.46 -13.13
N SER A 258 -47.50 7.32 -13.11
CA SER A 258 -48.12 5.98 -13.01
C SER A 258 -47.21 4.83 -13.47
N LEU A 259 -47.43 3.69 -12.81
CA LEU A 259 -46.75 2.40 -12.88
C LEU A 259 -46.97 1.69 -14.23
N GLU A 260 -46.03 0.83 -14.66
CA GLU A 260 -46.27 -0.62 -14.70
C GLU A 260 -45.06 -1.45 -15.16
N GLN A 261 -44.97 -2.61 -14.51
CA GLN A 261 -44.04 -3.71 -14.74
C GLN A 261 -44.23 -4.34 -16.12
N ASN A 262 -43.14 -4.78 -16.75
CA ASN A 262 -43.19 -6.07 -17.44
C ASN A 262 -41.88 -6.82 -17.30
N GLY A 263 -41.97 -8.02 -16.74
CA GLY A 263 -40.85 -8.91 -16.52
C GLY A 263 -40.45 -9.67 -17.78
N SER A 264 -39.15 -9.95 -17.91
CA SER A 264 -38.68 -11.11 -18.66
C SER A 264 -37.45 -11.70 -17.99
N ILE A 265 -37.64 -12.91 -17.50
CA ILE A 265 -36.66 -13.82 -16.92
C ILE A 265 -35.68 -14.27 -18.01
N HIS A 266 -34.39 -13.98 -17.87
CA HIS A 266 -33.33 -14.84 -18.43
C HIS A 266 -32.02 -14.73 -17.63
N ARG A 267 -31.73 -15.83 -16.91
CA ARG A 267 -30.43 -16.53 -16.81
C ARG A 267 -29.22 -15.72 -16.30
N ALA A 268 -28.97 -15.84 -14.99
CA ALA A 268 -27.74 -15.41 -14.36
C ALA A 268 -26.54 -16.27 -14.83
N GLU A 269 -25.69 -15.68 -15.67
CA GLU A 269 -24.29 -16.09 -15.82
C GLU A 269 -23.43 -15.27 -14.85
N PRO A 270 -22.36 -15.83 -14.25
CA PRO A 270 -21.50 -15.08 -13.35
C PRO A 270 -20.70 -14.07 -14.15
N GLU A 271 -20.94 -12.79 -13.87
CA GLU A 271 -20.20 -11.67 -14.42
C GLU A 271 -18.71 -11.90 -14.28
N ALA A 272 -18.05 -11.97 -15.44
CA ALA A 272 -16.61 -11.92 -15.53
C ALA A 272 -16.15 -10.65 -14.82
N TYR A 273 -15.32 -10.84 -13.80
CA TYR A 273 -14.50 -9.80 -13.19
C TYR A 273 -13.99 -8.88 -14.31
N GLN A 274 -14.57 -7.69 -14.42
CA GLN A 274 -13.98 -6.61 -15.19
C GLN A 274 -12.67 -6.28 -14.47
N GLU A 275 -11.59 -6.84 -14.99
CA GLU A 275 -10.26 -6.38 -14.72
C GLU A 275 -10.26 -4.89 -15.01
N LEU A 276 -10.16 -4.09 -13.94
CA LEU A 276 -9.67 -2.73 -14.04
C LEU A 276 -8.28 -2.83 -14.66
N SER A 277 -8.28 -2.69 -15.98
CA SER A 277 -7.13 -2.49 -16.84
C SER A 277 -6.23 -1.46 -16.20
N GLY A 278 -4.92 -1.75 -16.20
CA GLY A 278 -3.84 -0.96 -15.65
C GLY A 278 -4.16 0.51 -15.57
N ASP A 279 -4.44 0.95 -14.35
CA ASP A 279 -4.55 2.35 -14.06
C ASP A 279 -3.16 2.95 -14.23
N ASP A 280 -2.96 3.66 -15.32
CA ASP A 280 -1.93 4.70 -15.48
C ASP A 280 -2.19 5.83 -14.47
N ARG A 281 -2.30 5.47 -13.18
CA ARG A 281 -2.35 6.38 -12.03
C ARG A 281 -0.91 6.82 -11.79
N ASP A 282 -0.47 7.72 -12.65
CA ASP A 282 0.89 8.21 -12.66
C ASP A 282 1.18 9.10 -11.40
N GLY A 283 0.15 9.43 -10.59
CA GLY A 283 0.24 10.11 -9.28
C GLY A 283 0.62 9.20 -8.11
N PRO A 284 1.21 9.73 -7.01
CA PRO A 284 1.24 8.98 -5.77
C PRO A 284 -0.21 8.64 -5.41
N GLY A 285 -0.52 7.35 -5.33
CA GLY A 285 -1.85 6.88 -4.95
C GLY A 285 -2.23 7.36 -3.54
N PRO A 286 -3.49 7.16 -3.13
CA PRO A 286 -3.94 7.51 -1.79
C PRO A 286 -3.05 6.83 -0.74
N VAL A 287 -2.77 7.55 0.34
CA VAL A 287 -1.99 7.03 1.48
C VAL A 287 -2.89 6.72 2.66
N LEU A 288 -2.44 5.82 3.55
CA LEU A 288 -3.19 5.46 4.75
C LEU A 288 -3.27 6.64 5.72
N GLN A 289 -4.48 6.93 6.20
CA GLN A 289 -4.72 7.94 7.22
C GLN A 289 -4.50 7.36 8.62
N PHE A 290 -3.85 8.12 9.50
CA PHE A 290 -3.62 7.71 10.89
C PHE A 290 -3.90 8.87 11.84
N ASP A 291 -4.49 8.55 13.00
CA ASP A 291 -4.45 9.43 14.15
C ASP A 291 -3.07 9.29 14.82
N TYR A 292 -2.18 10.24 14.56
CA TYR A 292 -0.81 10.21 15.07
C TYR A 292 -0.74 10.24 16.60
N GLU A 293 -1.71 10.87 17.28
CA GLU A 293 -1.80 10.86 18.73
C GLU A 293 -2.16 9.46 19.24
N ALA A 294 -3.16 8.81 18.63
CA ALA A 294 -3.55 7.44 18.98
C ALA A 294 -2.39 6.45 18.75
N VAL A 295 -1.66 6.57 17.63
CA VAL A 295 -0.48 5.73 17.36
C VAL A 295 0.62 5.98 18.40
N ALA A 296 0.93 7.25 18.73
CA ALA A 296 1.93 7.60 19.73
C ALA A 296 1.57 7.05 21.12
N ASN A 297 0.31 7.22 21.53
CA ASN A 297 -0.21 6.75 22.81
C ASN A 297 -0.13 5.22 22.90
N ARG A 298 -0.49 4.53 21.81
CA ARG A 298 -0.43 3.07 21.78
C ARG A 298 1.00 2.55 21.88
N LEU A 299 1.93 3.15 21.13
CA LEU A 299 3.36 2.83 21.23
C LEU A 299 3.91 3.13 22.62
N PHE A 300 3.53 4.24 23.23
CA PHE A 300 3.96 4.59 24.58
C PHE A 300 3.46 3.58 25.63
N ALA A 301 2.19 3.15 25.51
CA ALA A 301 1.60 2.16 26.41
C ALA A 301 2.36 0.83 26.42
N VAL A 302 2.85 0.37 25.27
CA VAL A 302 3.66 -0.86 25.19
C VAL A 302 5.14 -0.61 25.55
N ALA A 303 5.72 0.53 25.17
CA ALA A 303 7.13 0.82 25.39
C ALA A 303 7.47 1.16 26.86
N SER A 304 6.51 1.71 27.60
CA SER A 304 6.67 2.10 29.02
C SER A 304 6.62 0.91 29.99
N GLN A 305 6.20 -0.27 29.54
CA GLN A 305 6.14 -1.47 30.38
C GLN A 305 7.53 -1.85 30.92
N GLN A 306 7.56 -2.34 32.16
CA GLN A 306 8.80 -2.77 32.82
C GLN A 306 9.47 -3.93 32.10
N SER A 307 8.69 -4.77 31.41
CA SER A 307 9.14 -5.91 30.60
C SER A 307 9.87 -5.49 29.30
N THR A 308 9.67 -4.26 28.84
CA THR A 308 10.24 -3.76 27.58
C THR A 308 11.75 -3.55 27.72
N PRO A 309 12.59 -4.18 26.87
CA PRO A 309 14.05 -3.99 26.90
C PRO A 309 14.44 -2.52 26.69
N SER A 310 15.51 -2.08 27.37
CA SER A 310 15.96 -0.68 27.34
C SER A 310 16.31 -0.18 25.93
N LEU A 311 16.90 -1.03 25.09
CA LEU A 311 17.22 -0.71 23.71
C LEU A 311 15.95 -0.45 22.88
N ASN A 312 14.93 -1.30 23.05
CA ASN A 312 13.65 -1.19 22.37
C ASN A 312 12.95 0.09 22.80
N ARG A 313 12.86 0.34 24.11
CA ARG A 313 12.31 1.57 24.69
C ARG A 313 12.98 2.81 24.10
N LYS A 314 14.31 2.83 24.02
CA LYS A 314 15.07 3.95 23.46
C LYS A 314 14.73 4.20 21.98
N ARG A 315 14.56 3.15 21.17
CA ARG A 315 14.16 3.30 19.76
C ARG A 315 12.72 3.77 19.62
N LEU A 316 11.80 3.14 20.33
CA LEU A 316 10.38 3.48 20.28
C LEU A 316 10.11 4.91 20.76
N TYR A 317 10.78 5.38 21.81
CA TYR A 317 10.62 6.77 22.28
C TYR A 317 11.05 7.82 21.26
N LYS A 318 11.97 7.50 20.33
CA LYS A 318 12.30 8.42 19.23
C LYS A 318 11.14 8.54 18.25
N VAL A 319 10.53 7.40 17.89
CA VAL A 319 9.36 7.36 17.01
C VAL A 319 8.16 8.05 17.64
N ILE A 320 7.87 7.75 18.91
CA ILE A 320 6.77 8.36 19.67
C ILE A 320 6.89 9.89 19.66
N ARG A 321 8.10 10.42 19.86
CA ARG A 321 8.32 11.87 19.78
C ARG A 321 7.96 12.44 18.40
N LYS A 322 8.42 11.81 17.32
CA LYS A 322 8.07 12.23 15.95
C LYS A 322 6.55 12.21 15.72
N LEU A 323 5.85 11.20 16.22
CA LEU A 323 4.39 11.10 16.11
C LEU A 323 3.65 12.16 16.95
N GLN A 324 4.14 12.45 18.17
CA GLN A 324 3.62 13.53 19.01
C GLN A 324 3.83 14.90 18.37
N ASP A 325 5.01 15.12 17.76
CA ASP A 325 5.30 16.34 17.00
C ASP A 325 4.29 16.49 15.84
N LEU A 326 4.05 15.42 15.07
CA LEU A 326 3.04 15.40 14.01
C LEU A 326 1.62 15.72 14.51
N ALA A 327 1.19 15.10 15.62
CA ALA A 327 -0.10 15.39 16.24
C ALA A 327 -0.21 16.86 16.70
N GLY A 328 0.91 17.46 17.14
CA GLY A 328 1.01 18.88 17.47
C GLY A 328 1.15 19.83 16.28
N GLY A 329 1.09 19.32 15.04
CA GLY A 329 1.26 20.10 13.81
C GLY A 329 2.72 20.47 13.49
N VAL A 330 3.69 19.84 14.17
CA VAL A 330 5.12 20.02 13.94
C VAL A 330 5.60 18.91 13.01
N PHE A 331 5.81 19.27 11.75
CA PHE A 331 6.32 18.34 10.74
C PHE A 331 7.84 18.25 10.82
N PRO A 332 8.44 17.05 10.62
CA PRO A 332 9.89 16.92 10.54
C PRO A 332 10.46 17.80 9.41
N GLU A 333 11.04 18.95 9.77
CA GLU A 333 11.88 19.74 8.87
C GLU A 333 13.25 19.04 8.76
N GLU A 334 13.59 18.56 7.55
CA GLU A 334 14.91 18.08 7.10
C GLU A 334 15.39 16.67 7.55
N GLU A 335 15.12 15.68 6.70
CA GLU A 335 16.02 14.53 6.39
C GLU A 335 15.65 13.82 5.06
N MET A 336 14.54 14.22 4.41
CA MET A 336 14.24 13.87 3.02
C MET A 336 14.94 14.85 2.08
N PRO A 337 15.72 14.40 1.08
CA PRO A 337 16.29 15.29 0.08
C PRO A 337 15.18 16.15 -0.52
N GLU A 338 15.39 17.46 -0.56
CA GLU A 338 14.42 18.43 -1.06
C GLU A 338 13.91 18.03 -2.46
N GLU A 339 14.77 17.39 -3.27
CA GLU A 339 14.40 16.77 -4.55
C GLU A 339 13.33 15.69 -4.45
N ALA A 340 13.34 14.79 -3.46
CA ALA A 340 12.33 13.73 -3.34
C ALA A 340 10.96 14.32 -3.00
N TYR A 341 10.91 15.28 -2.07
CA TYR A 341 9.70 16.00 -1.71
C TYR A 341 9.21 16.89 -2.87
N ARG A 342 10.11 17.60 -3.55
CA ARG A 342 9.77 18.42 -4.72
C ARG A 342 9.34 17.58 -5.91
N ASN A 343 9.94 16.43 -6.17
CA ASN A 343 9.56 15.55 -7.27
C ASN A 343 8.15 14.95 -7.05
N LEU A 344 7.83 14.54 -5.82
CA LEU A 344 6.49 14.09 -5.43
C LEU A 344 5.46 15.22 -5.62
N LEU A 345 5.77 16.44 -5.17
CA LEU A 345 4.88 17.60 -5.28
C LEU A 345 4.76 18.17 -6.70
N GLN A 346 5.83 18.17 -7.48
CA GLN A 346 5.89 18.76 -8.82
C GLN A 346 5.09 17.91 -9.82
N GLY A 347 5.23 16.58 -9.74
CA GLY A 347 4.35 15.66 -10.48
C GLY A 347 2.86 15.83 -10.13
N ARG A 348 2.55 16.22 -8.88
CA ARG A 348 1.19 16.45 -8.41
C ARG A 348 0.62 17.80 -8.84
N ARG A 349 1.39 18.89 -8.78
CA ARG A 349 0.97 20.24 -9.23
C ARG A 349 0.67 20.28 -10.72
N GLU A 350 1.52 19.70 -11.55
CA GLU A 350 1.29 19.59 -13.00
C GLU A 350 0.01 18.80 -13.31
N ARG A 351 -0.33 17.81 -12.47
CA ARG A 351 -1.55 17.01 -12.59
C ARG A 351 -2.81 17.70 -12.06
N LYS A 352 -2.75 18.46 -10.95
CA LYS A 352 -3.83 19.35 -10.51
C LYS A 352 -4.20 20.36 -11.61
N VAL A 353 -3.19 20.94 -12.27
CA VAL A 353 -3.39 21.81 -13.44
C VAL A 353 -4.04 21.04 -14.59
N LYS A 354 -3.54 19.85 -14.97
CA LYS A 354 -4.16 19.02 -16.02
C LYS A 354 -5.60 18.60 -15.69
N ARG A 355 -5.92 18.27 -14.43
CA ARG A 355 -7.27 17.89 -13.98
C ARG A 355 -8.23 19.07 -14.04
N ARG A 356 -7.81 20.26 -13.58
CA ARG A 356 -8.59 21.51 -13.72
C ARG A 356 -8.81 21.88 -15.19
N VAL A 357 -7.80 21.70 -16.04
CA VAL A 357 -7.94 21.90 -17.49
C VAL A 357 -8.93 20.90 -18.10
N ARG A 358 -8.91 19.63 -17.70
CA ARG A 358 -9.89 18.63 -18.16
C ARG A 358 -11.31 18.92 -17.67
N ARG A 359 -11.49 19.29 -16.39
CA ARG A 359 -12.79 19.65 -15.79
C ARG A 359 -13.38 20.89 -16.48
N SER A 360 -12.58 21.93 -16.72
CA SER A 360 -13.01 23.12 -17.47
C SER A 360 -13.28 22.84 -18.96
N GLN A 361 -12.60 21.87 -19.58
CA GLN A 361 -12.89 21.44 -20.96
C GLN A 361 -14.18 20.63 -21.07
N LEU A 362 -14.52 19.84 -20.06
CA LEU A 362 -15.79 19.09 -19.98
C LEU A 362 -16.97 20.04 -19.77
N GLN A 363 -16.86 20.98 -18.83
CA GLN A 363 -17.86 22.03 -18.61
C GLN A 363 -18.04 22.95 -19.84
N ARG A 364 -16.97 23.22 -20.60
CA ARG A 364 -17.05 23.95 -21.89
C ARG A 364 -17.67 23.14 -23.03
N LYS A 365 -17.67 21.82 -22.95
CA LYS A 365 -18.34 20.94 -23.93
C LYS A 365 -19.82 20.79 -23.60
N GLU A 366 -20.19 20.73 -22.33
CA GLU A 366 -21.59 20.76 -21.87
C GLU A 366 -22.25 22.12 -22.16
N GLY A 367 -21.51 23.24 -22.02
CA GLY A 367 -22.01 24.57 -22.41
C GLY A 367 -22.04 24.85 -23.92
N LYS A 368 -21.68 23.90 -24.79
CA LYS A 368 -21.65 24.05 -26.25
C LYS A 368 -22.66 23.18 -27.01
N SER A 369 -23.47 22.38 -26.32
CA SER A 369 -24.56 21.61 -26.95
C SER A 369 -25.87 22.38 -27.12
N GLU A 370 -25.93 23.65 -26.69
CA GLU A 370 -27.07 24.53 -26.95
C GLU A 370 -26.64 25.79 -27.71
N LYS A 371 -26.41 25.65 -29.02
CA LYS A 371 -26.68 26.67 -30.07
C LYS A 371 -26.03 26.23 -31.39
N GLU A 372 -26.83 25.58 -32.22
CA GLU A 372 -26.85 25.55 -33.69
C GLU A 372 -27.88 24.45 -34.02
N ASP A 373 -29.09 24.77 -34.49
CA ASP A 373 -29.36 25.13 -35.88
C ASP A 373 -30.68 25.88 -36.05
N SER A 374 -30.68 26.92 -36.90
CA SER A 374 -31.72 27.17 -37.92
C SER A 374 -31.26 28.29 -38.87
N SER A 375 -31.30 27.95 -40.17
CA SER A 375 -30.65 28.62 -41.30
C SER A 375 -31.55 29.68 -42.00
N PRO A 376 -31.25 30.24 -43.21
CA PRO A 376 -31.32 31.68 -43.49
C PRO A 376 -32.47 32.14 -44.41
N SER A 377 -32.83 33.42 -44.39
CA SER A 377 -33.40 34.12 -45.57
C SER A 377 -33.28 35.66 -45.49
N ARG A 378 -33.49 36.31 -46.64
CA ARG A 378 -32.95 37.61 -47.10
C ARG A 378 -33.82 38.85 -46.80
N SER A 379 -33.18 40.02 -47.03
CA SER A 379 -33.71 41.41 -47.23
C SER A 379 -33.96 42.18 -45.92
N SER A 380 -33.65 43.47 -45.76
CA SER A 380 -33.35 44.61 -46.65
C SER A 380 -32.61 45.71 -45.83
N GLY A 381 -31.81 46.57 -46.47
CA GLY A 381 -31.24 47.79 -45.84
C GLY A 381 -32.32 48.83 -45.44
N PRO A 382 -31.98 50.00 -44.83
CA PRO A 382 -30.82 50.82 -45.19
C PRO A 382 -30.02 51.47 -44.03
N GLU A 383 -28.83 51.95 -44.41
CA GLU A 383 -28.11 53.16 -43.95
C GLU A 383 -28.30 53.73 -42.52
N ARG A 384 -27.18 53.93 -41.81
CA ARG A 384 -26.63 55.29 -41.50
C ARG A 384 -25.28 55.27 -40.75
N LYS A 385 -24.27 55.79 -41.46
CA LYS A 385 -23.28 56.82 -41.04
C LYS A 385 -22.56 56.72 -39.67
N ARG A 386 -21.22 56.65 -39.79
CA ARG A 386 -20.19 57.55 -39.17
C ARG A 386 -20.07 57.50 -37.64
N ARG A 387 -18.89 57.35 -37.02
CA ARG A 387 -17.72 58.23 -37.14
C ARG A 387 -16.50 57.67 -36.37
N ARG A 388 -15.31 58.05 -36.86
CA ARG A 388 -13.96 57.89 -36.31
C ARG A 388 -13.69 58.69 -35.02
N GLY A 389 -12.63 58.29 -34.30
CA GLY A 389 -11.78 59.10 -33.40
C GLY A 389 -11.12 58.18 -32.36
N MET A 390 -9.85 57.78 -32.39
CA MET A 390 -8.55 58.50 -32.38
C MET A 390 -8.39 59.51 -31.23
N GLY A 391 -7.49 59.19 -30.28
CA GLY A 391 -6.61 60.19 -29.67
C GLY A 391 -6.37 60.14 -28.15
N ALA A 392 -5.07 60.00 -27.80
CA ALA A 392 -4.33 60.71 -26.75
C ALA A 392 -4.35 60.21 -25.27
N ASP A 393 -3.30 59.46 -24.93
CA ASP A 393 -2.21 59.66 -23.94
C ASP A 393 -2.20 60.89 -22.96
N PRO A 394 -1.29 60.96 -21.95
CA PRO A 394 -1.54 60.70 -20.54
C PRO A 394 -1.28 61.93 -19.64
N LYS A 395 -1.54 61.85 -18.32
CA LYS A 395 -0.91 62.75 -17.31
C LYS A 395 -1.05 62.27 -15.86
N GLU A 396 0.09 61.86 -15.31
CA GLU A 396 0.72 62.33 -14.06
C GLU A 396 -0.12 62.97 -12.95
N LYS A 397 0.04 62.47 -11.70
CA LYS A 397 0.31 63.27 -10.49
C LYS A 397 0.60 62.39 -9.26
N GLN A 398 1.85 62.41 -8.80
CA GLN A 398 2.26 62.29 -7.39
C GLN A 398 2.01 63.64 -6.66
N PRO A 399 2.40 63.87 -5.37
CA PRO A 399 2.80 62.98 -4.26
C PRO A 399 2.09 63.35 -2.93
N LYS A 400 2.34 62.61 -1.84
CA LYS A 400 2.65 63.22 -0.53
C LYS A 400 3.35 62.24 0.41
N SER A 401 4.21 62.84 1.21
CA SER A 401 5.40 62.31 1.90
C SER A 401 5.25 62.22 3.42
N ARG A 402 6.23 61.52 4.03
CA ARG A 402 6.76 61.57 5.42
C ARG A 402 6.18 60.50 6.37
N GLY A 403 6.97 59.77 7.16
CA GLY A 403 8.39 59.94 7.47
C GLY A 403 9.03 58.77 8.25
N ARG A 404 10.36 58.85 8.24
CA ARG A 404 11.42 58.04 8.87
C ARG A 404 11.14 57.48 10.28
N ARG A 405 11.67 56.27 10.54
CA ARG A 405 12.78 56.00 11.47
C ARG A 405 13.30 54.56 11.29
N GLY A 406 14.60 54.41 11.11
CA GLY A 406 15.27 53.11 10.98
C GLY A 406 15.87 52.62 12.29
N ILE A 407 16.05 51.30 12.41
CA ILE A 407 16.98 50.67 13.35
C ILE A 407 17.67 49.49 12.63
N ARG A 408 19.00 49.54 12.63
CA ARG A 408 19.94 48.48 12.22
C ARG A 408 20.12 47.47 13.36
N GLN A 409 20.03 46.17 13.11
CA GLN A 409 20.76 45.11 13.85
C GLN A 409 21.01 43.92 12.90
N ARG A 410 22.24 43.76 12.39
CA ARG A 410 23.36 42.94 12.91
C ARG A 410 23.18 41.42 12.72
N ARG A 411 23.75 40.96 11.61
CA ARG A 411 24.25 39.59 11.35
C ARG A 411 25.01 39.03 12.56
N ARG A 412 24.74 37.78 12.94
CA ARG A 412 25.60 36.95 13.80
C ARG A 412 25.94 35.66 13.06
N GLN A 413 27.24 35.44 12.87
CA GLN A 413 27.85 34.18 12.44
C GLN A 413 27.85 33.15 13.59
N PRO A 414 27.82 31.85 13.31
CA PRO A 414 28.02 30.81 14.32
C PRO A 414 29.51 30.68 14.69
N ARG A 415 29.79 30.61 16.00
CA ARG A 415 31.11 30.32 16.57
C ARG A 415 31.36 28.81 16.60
N GLN A 416 32.55 28.38 16.17
CA GLN A 416 33.12 27.07 16.44
C GLN A 416 33.51 26.92 17.92
N PRO A 417 33.50 25.70 18.49
CA PRO A 417 34.22 25.39 19.71
C PRO A 417 35.63 24.86 19.43
N THR A 418 36.62 25.56 19.97
CA THR A 418 38.02 25.18 20.11
C THR A 418 38.19 24.17 21.24
N TRP A 419 38.64 22.94 20.97
CA TRP A 419 39.20 22.06 21.99
C TRP A 419 40.68 21.79 21.71
N ALA A 420 41.49 22.07 22.74
CA ALA A 420 42.93 22.02 22.73
C ALA A 420 43.46 20.59 22.86
N ARG A 421 44.67 20.45 22.33
CA ARG A 421 45.53 19.28 22.21
C ARG A 421 46.21 18.97 23.56
N THR A 422 46.08 17.74 24.05
CA THR A 422 46.94 17.19 25.11
C THR A 422 47.59 15.90 24.65
N LYS A 423 48.89 15.75 24.96
CA LYS A 423 49.82 14.73 24.47
C LYS A 423 49.60 13.34 25.09
N ALA A 424 49.82 12.35 24.23
CA ALA A 424 50.37 11.00 24.40
C ALA A 424 50.68 10.43 25.80
N ALA A 425 50.20 9.20 26.02
CA ALA A 425 50.93 8.13 26.70
C ALA A 425 50.51 6.75 26.16
N ASN A 426 51.46 6.11 25.47
CA ASN A 426 51.80 4.67 25.40
C ASN A 426 50.72 3.58 25.69
N VAL A 427 50.64 2.55 24.82
CA VAL A 427 50.80 1.11 25.15
C VAL A 427 50.34 0.19 23.98
N GLN A 428 51.34 -0.47 23.39
CA GLN A 428 51.45 -1.84 22.83
C GLN A 428 50.30 -2.53 22.06
N GLU A 429 50.63 -2.88 20.81
CA GLU A 429 50.04 -3.97 20.01
C GLU A 429 50.25 -5.36 20.65
N PRO A 430 49.36 -6.32 20.37
CA PRO A 430 49.78 -7.72 20.27
C PRO A 430 49.43 -8.32 18.90
N ALA A 431 50.45 -8.83 18.23
CA ALA A 431 50.32 -9.72 17.09
C ALA A 431 50.83 -11.13 17.41
N LYS A 432 50.08 -12.12 16.89
CA LYS A 432 50.46 -13.52 16.58
C LYS A 432 50.44 -14.54 17.72
N LYS A 433 49.40 -15.39 17.72
CA LYS A 433 49.50 -16.81 18.13
C LYS A 433 49.42 -17.72 16.91
N LYS A 434 50.47 -18.53 16.75
CA LYS A 434 50.68 -19.56 15.72
C LYS A 434 49.65 -20.70 15.85
N LYS A 435 49.16 -21.17 14.69
CA LYS A 435 48.49 -22.47 14.51
C LYS A 435 49.45 -23.61 14.85
N ARG A 436 48.98 -24.56 15.67
CA ARG A 436 49.56 -25.91 15.81
C ARG A 436 48.85 -26.84 14.84
N SER A 437 49.63 -27.52 14.00
CA SER A 437 49.25 -28.69 13.23
C SER A 437 49.16 -29.91 14.16
N LEU A 438 48.09 -30.69 14.02
CA LEU A 438 47.99 -32.05 14.57
C LEU A 438 47.88 -32.99 13.38
N GLU A 439 48.91 -33.81 13.24
CA GLU A 439 48.95 -35.02 12.42
C GLU A 439 47.99 -36.06 13.01
N SER A 440 47.23 -36.74 12.16
CA SER A 440 46.65 -38.05 12.45
C SER A 440 47.27 -39.05 11.50
N GLY A 441 48.12 -39.92 12.04
CA GLY A 441 48.57 -41.14 11.40
C GLY A 441 47.86 -42.35 12.00
N LYS A 442 47.56 -43.30 11.11
CA LYS A 442 46.98 -44.65 11.27
C LYS A 442 45.46 -44.76 11.32
#